data_AF-A0A0Q9IEH1-F1
#
_entry.id   AF-A0A0Q9IEH1-F1
#
_cell.length_a   1.000
_cell.length_b   1.000
_cell.length_c   1.000
_cell.angle_alpha   90.00
_cell.angle_beta   90.00
_cell.angle_gamma   90.00
#
_symmetry.space_group_name_H-M   'P 1'
#
loop_
_entity.id
_entity.type
_entity.pdbx_description
1 polymer ?
#
loop_
_entity_poly.entity_id
_entity_poly.type
_entity_poly.pdbx_seq_one_letter_code
_entity_poly.pdbx_strand_id
1 'polypeptide(L)'
;MGRTSMPKFNIITDAGNGPEGIDEPVEFPDIKAATDDAQIALAEMARDKLPNGKRADFGVKVADETGKDIYQADLHFEARTEDDLEVGSDAPDPAAELARGPRD
;
A
#
# COMPACT_ATOMS: atom_id res chain seq x y z
N MET A 1 6.02 -33.76 19.20
CA MET A 1 5.54 -32.38 19.40
C MET A 1 5.81 -31.65 18.11
N GLY A 2 4.80 -31.49 17.25
CA GLY A 2 4.98 -30.84 15.95
C GLY A 2 5.30 -29.38 16.19
N ARG A 3 6.46 -28.90 15.71
CA ARG A 3 6.69 -27.46 15.62
C ARG A 3 5.64 -26.95 14.65
N THR A 4 4.72 -26.10 15.10
CA THR A 4 3.83 -25.36 14.22
C THR A 4 4.75 -24.56 13.30
N SER A 5 4.96 -25.04 12.06
CA SER A 5 5.76 -24.31 11.09
C SER A 5 4.98 -23.04 10.79
N MET A 6 5.58 -21.88 11.02
CA MET A 6 4.96 -20.62 10.64
C MET A 6 4.88 -20.59 9.11
N PRO A 7 3.72 -20.24 8.52
CA PRO A 7 3.61 -20.09 7.08
C PRO A 7 4.54 -19.00 6.57
N LYS A 8 5.04 -19.22 5.35
CA LYS A 8 6.00 -18.32 4.70
C LYS A 8 5.31 -17.53 3.61
N PHE A 9 5.61 -16.25 3.56
CA PHE A 9 4.99 -15.33 2.62
C PHE A 9 6.04 -14.54 1.87
N ASN A 10 5.84 -14.40 0.57
CA ASN A 10 6.66 -13.57 -0.28
C ASN A 10 6.01 -12.20 -0.40
N ILE A 11 6.70 -11.16 0.06
CA ILE A 11 6.24 -9.78 0.00
C ILE A 11 6.97 -9.07 -1.14
N ILE A 12 6.21 -8.42 -2.01
CA ILE A 12 6.70 -7.59 -3.11
C ILE A 12 6.16 -6.19 -2.87
N THR A 13 7.05 -5.21 -2.85
CA THR A 13 6.74 -3.78 -2.69
C THR A 13 7.13 -3.02 -3.93
N ASP A 14 6.38 -2.00 -4.32
CA ASP A 14 6.71 -1.09 -5.41
C ASP A 14 6.60 0.35 -4.89
N ALA A 15 7.71 1.09 -4.93
CA ALA A 15 7.76 2.49 -4.50
C ALA A 15 7.86 3.46 -5.70
N GLY A 16 7.30 3.08 -6.85
CA GLY A 16 7.33 3.86 -8.10
C GLY A 16 8.61 3.69 -8.93
N ASN A 17 9.53 2.81 -8.51
CA ASN A 17 10.78 2.50 -9.24
C ASN A 17 10.83 1.06 -9.79
N GLY A 18 9.69 0.36 -9.75
CA GLY A 18 9.54 -1.04 -10.10
C GLY A 18 9.40 -1.96 -8.87
N PRO A 19 8.90 -3.19 -9.08
CA PRO A 19 8.63 -4.12 -7.99
C PRO A 19 9.95 -4.62 -7.39
N GLU A 20 10.10 -4.39 -6.09
CA GLU A 20 11.17 -4.87 -5.23
C GLU A 20 10.62 -6.01 -4.38
N GLY A 21 11.05 -7.23 -4.68
CA GLY A 21 10.75 -8.40 -3.86
C GLY A 21 11.78 -8.54 -2.73
N ILE A 22 11.34 -9.04 -1.58
CA ILE A 22 12.28 -9.54 -0.58
C ILE A 22 12.85 -10.87 -1.09
N ASP A 23 14.17 -10.99 -1.20
CA ASP A 23 14.84 -12.21 -1.69
C ASP A 23 14.52 -13.47 -0.86
N GLU A 24 14.09 -13.30 0.40
CA GLU A 24 13.73 -14.39 1.30
C GLU A 24 12.27 -14.27 1.79
N PRO A 25 11.46 -15.35 1.68
CA PRO A 25 10.09 -15.33 2.17
C PRO A 25 10.05 -15.24 3.70
N VAL A 26 9.18 -14.38 4.21
CA VAL A 26 9.08 -14.02 5.62
C VAL A 26 8.08 -14.92 6.34
N GLU A 27 8.44 -15.37 7.54
CA GLU A 27 7.57 -16.19 8.38
C GLU A 27 6.59 -15.33 9.16
N PHE A 28 5.28 -15.58 8.97
CA PHE A 28 4.23 -14.94 9.75
C PHE A 28 3.40 -15.98 10.49
N PRO A 29 2.79 -15.63 11.64
CA PRO A 29 1.93 -16.56 12.38
C PRO A 29 0.69 -16.98 11.58
N ASP A 30 0.19 -16.08 10.72
CA ASP A 30 -0.99 -16.27 9.90
C ASP A 30 -1.03 -15.23 8.77
N ILE A 31 -1.99 -15.40 7.85
CA ILE A 31 -2.19 -14.51 6.70
C ILE A 31 -2.47 -13.08 7.15
N LYS A 32 -3.25 -12.88 8.22
CA LYS A 32 -3.63 -11.54 8.67
C LYS A 32 -2.38 -10.76 9.08
N ALA A 33 -1.49 -11.38 9.85
CA ALA A 33 -0.22 -10.78 10.23
C ALA A 33 0.65 -10.39 9.02
N ALA A 34 0.72 -11.24 7.99
CA ALA A 34 1.42 -10.91 6.74
C ALA A 34 0.79 -9.72 6.01
N THR A 35 -0.55 -9.61 6.01
CA THR A 35 -1.25 -8.48 5.40
C THR A 35 -1.13 -7.18 6.20
N ASP A 36 -1.17 -7.25 7.55
CA ASP A 36 -0.98 -6.07 8.41
C ASP A 36 0.43 -5.49 8.21
N ASP A 37 1.45 -6.36 8.16
CA ASP A 37 2.84 -5.95 7.90
C ASP A 37 3.01 -5.31 6.52
N ALA A 38 2.42 -5.92 5.48
CA ALA A 38 2.39 -5.36 4.13
C ALA A 38 1.74 -3.97 4.07
N GLN A 39 0.64 -3.74 4.82
CA GLN A 39 -0.01 -2.43 4.91
C GLN A 39 0.88 -1.39 5.61
N ILE A 40 1.59 -1.79 6.67
CA ILE A 40 2.54 -0.91 7.37
C ILE A 40 3.67 -0.53 6.42
N ALA A 41 4.26 -1.49 5.71
CA ALA A 41 5.30 -1.24 4.72
C ALA A 41 4.84 -0.27 3.63
N LEU A 42 3.61 -0.42 3.12
CA LEU A 42 3.01 0.50 2.15
C LEU A 42 2.93 1.93 2.69
N ALA A 43 2.48 2.11 3.93
CA ALA A 43 2.40 3.44 4.56
C ALA A 43 3.78 4.04 4.83
N GLU A 44 4.77 3.24 5.19
CA GLU A 44 6.15 3.67 5.38
C GLU A 44 6.79 4.12 4.06
N MET A 45 6.56 3.40 2.95
CA MET A 45 7.00 3.82 1.62
C MET A 45 6.39 5.16 1.21
N ALA A 46 5.09 5.34 1.44
CA ALA A 46 4.42 6.60 1.18
C ALA A 46 5.04 7.74 2.00
N ARG A 47 5.36 7.49 3.28
CA ARG A 47 6.01 8.46 4.15
C ARG A 47 7.43 8.83 3.72
N ASP A 48 8.19 7.88 3.17
CA ASP A 48 9.57 8.11 2.72
C ASP A 48 9.62 8.98 1.45
N LYS A 49 8.74 8.71 0.48
CA LYS A 49 8.74 9.42 -0.81
C LYS A 49 8.03 10.77 -0.76
N LEU A 50 6.98 10.91 0.04
CA LEU A 50 6.31 12.20 0.23
C LEU A 50 7.13 13.06 1.22
N PRO A 51 7.29 14.38 0.98
CA PRO A 51 6.49 15.23 0.11
C PRO A 51 7.13 15.57 -1.26
N ASN A 52 8.07 14.77 -1.77
CA ASN A 52 8.91 15.15 -2.91
C ASN A 52 8.24 15.02 -4.30
N GLY A 53 6.94 15.29 -4.41
CA GLY A 53 6.22 15.21 -5.69
C GLY A 53 4.74 15.58 -5.58
N LYS A 54 4.16 16.02 -6.71
CA LYS A 54 2.70 16.21 -6.85
C LYS A 54 1.96 14.89 -7.10
N ARG A 55 2.66 13.81 -7.44
CA ARG A 55 2.11 12.48 -7.71
C ARG A 55 3.03 11.39 -7.23
N ALA A 56 2.48 10.31 -6.69
CA ALA A 56 3.23 9.10 -6.37
C ALA A 56 2.31 7.87 -6.37
N ASP A 57 2.85 6.74 -6.82
CA ASP A 57 2.17 5.45 -6.85
C ASP A 57 2.99 4.46 -6.04
N PHE A 58 2.32 3.74 -5.14
CA PHE A 58 2.93 2.71 -4.31
C PHE A 58 2.10 1.44 -4.36
N GLY A 59 2.75 0.29 -4.24
CA GLY A 59 2.09 -1.01 -4.24
C GLY A 59 2.73 -1.99 -3.27
N VAL A 60 1.91 -2.89 -2.74
CA VAL A 60 2.37 -4.06 -2.00
C VAL A 60 1.56 -5.28 -2.40
N LYS A 61 2.23 -6.44 -2.46
CA LYS A 61 1.65 -7.72 -2.82
C LYS A 61 2.21 -8.79 -1.90
N VAL A 62 1.34 -9.67 -1.42
CA VAL A 62 1.73 -10.81 -0.58
C VAL A 62 1.30 -12.09 -1.30
N ALA A 63 2.25 -13.00 -1.47
CA ALA A 63 2.02 -14.34 -1.96
C ALA A 63 2.31 -15.38 -0.88
N ASP A 64 1.52 -16.44 -0.87
CA ASP A 64 1.69 -17.63 -0.03
C ASP A 64 2.88 -18.49 -0.50
N GLU A 65 3.27 -19.51 0.28
CA GLU A 65 4.34 -20.46 -0.03
C GLU A 65 4.18 -21.18 -1.37
N THR A 66 2.94 -21.30 -1.88
CA THR A 66 2.65 -21.86 -3.20
C THR A 66 2.91 -20.89 -4.35
N GLY A 67 3.31 -19.64 -4.06
CA GLY A 67 3.45 -18.56 -5.04
C GLY A 67 2.11 -17.93 -5.43
N LYS A 68 1.02 -18.29 -4.75
CA LYS A 68 -0.31 -17.71 -4.99
C LYS A 68 -0.42 -16.36 -4.28
N ASP A 69 -0.81 -15.33 -5.02
CA ASP A 69 -1.14 -14.02 -4.44
C ASP A 69 -2.39 -14.13 -3.56
N ILE A 70 -2.23 -13.74 -2.30
CA ILE A 70 -3.30 -13.77 -1.30
C ILE A 70 -3.73 -12.36 -0.88
N TYR A 71 -2.91 -11.35 -1.16
CA TYR A 71 -3.19 -9.96 -0.82
C TYR A 71 -2.49 -9.00 -1.78
N GLN A 72 -3.16 -7.89 -2.07
CA GLN A 72 -2.62 -6.78 -2.84
C GLN A 72 -3.23 -5.48 -2.34
N ALA A 73 -2.41 -4.43 -2.21
CA ALA A 73 -2.87 -3.08 -1.93
C ALA A 73 -2.02 -2.06 -2.70
N ASP A 74 -2.66 -0.96 -3.09
CA ASP A 74 -2.04 0.16 -3.78
C ASP A 74 -2.40 1.48 -3.09
N LEU A 75 -1.49 2.45 -3.19
CA LEU A 75 -1.69 3.82 -2.73
C LEU A 75 -1.33 4.77 -3.87
N HIS A 76 -2.34 5.51 -4.33
CA HIS A 76 -2.17 6.59 -5.30
C HIS A 76 -2.25 7.93 -4.58
N PHE A 77 -1.22 8.76 -4.75
CA PHE A 77 -1.14 10.12 -4.21
C PHE A 77 -1.18 11.12 -5.36
N GLU A 78 -2.05 12.11 -5.27
CA GLU A 78 -2.10 13.28 -6.15
C GLU A 78 -2.32 14.56 -5.33
N ALA A 79 -1.54 15.60 -5.59
CA ALA A 79 -1.67 16.92 -4.98
C ALA A 79 -1.84 18.00 -6.06
N ARG A 80 -2.81 18.90 -5.84
CA ARG A 80 -3.13 20.05 -6.69
C ARG A 80 -2.83 21.35 -5.93
N THR A 81 -2.13 22.28 -6.56
CA THR A 81 -1.84 23.62 -6.01
C THR A 81 -2.90 24.64 -6.43
N GLU A 82 -2.88 25.85 -5.86
CA GLU A 82 -3.85 26.92 -6.19
C GLU A 82 -3.99 27.14 -7.72
N ASP A 83 -2.87 27.19 -8.42
CA ASP A 83 -2.81 27.34 -9.89
C ASP A 83 -3.45 26.15 -10.62
N ASP A 84 -3.30 24.91 -10.09
CA ASP A 84 -3.93 23.70 -10.63
C ASP A 84 -5.45 23.65 -10.38
N LEU A 85 -5.97 24.45 -9.44
CA LEU A 85 -7.40 24.51 -9.09
C LEU A 85 -8.16 25.57 -9.91
N GLU A 86 -7.48 26.63 -10.37
CA GLU A 86 -8.11 27.73 -11.12
C GLU A 86 -8.24 27.46 -12.63
N VAL A 87 -7.31 26.69 -13.21
CA VAL A 87 -7.32 26.36 -14.65
C VAL A 87 -8.17 25.11 -14.91
N GLY A 88 -9.49 25.29 -14.80
CA GLY A 88 -10.53 24.45 -15.38
C GLY A 88 -10.36 22.92 -15.32
N SER A 89 -10.94 22.30 -14.30
CA SER A 89 -11.60 21.00 -14.44
C SER A 89 -12.52 20.75 -13.25
N ASP A 90 -13.68 20.16 -13.56
CA ASP A 90 -14.63 19.51 -12.65
C ASP A 90 -13.90 18.90 -11.42
N ALA A 91 -14.07 19.50 -10.24
CA ALA A 91 -13.58 18.94 -8.99
C ALA A 91 -14.60 17.90 -8.51
N PRO A 92 -14.24 16.62 -8.25
CA PRO A 92 -13.42 16.27 -7.08
C PRO A 92 -12.47 15.04 -7.27
N ASP A 93 -11.45 14.91 -6.42
CA ASP A 93 -11.37 13.77 -5.48
C ASP A 93 -10.57 14.17 -4.23
N PRO A 94 -11.28 14.68 -3.23
CA PRO A 94 -10.87 14.59 -1.85
C PRO A 94 -11.44 13.27 -1.33
N ALA A 95 -10.60 12.28 -1.01
CA ALA A 95 -11.01 11.02 -0.33
C ALA A 95 -11.96 11.26 0.86
N ALA A 96 -11.88 12.48 1.39
CA ALA A 96 -12.85 13.11 2.22
C ALA A 96 -13.47 14.36 1.55
N GLU A 97 -14.42 14.20 0.65
CA GLU A 97 -15.70 14.86 0.88
C GLU A 97 -16.65 13.92 1.64
N LEU A 98 -16.32 12.62 1.70
CA LEU A 98 -17.31 11.54 1.79
C LEU A 98 -17.39 10.83 3.15
N ALA A 99 -16.47 11.07 4.07
CA ALA A 99 -16.59 10.54 5.44
C ALA A 99 -17.45 11.42 6.37
N ARG A 100 -17.94 12.59 5.91
CA ARG A 100 -18.59 13.64 6.70
C ARG A 100 -20.00 14.02 6.21
N GLY A 101 -20.93 13.08 6.11
CA GLY A 101 -22.31 13.36 6.54
C GLY A 101 -22.37 13.17 8.07
N PRO A 102 -23.24 13.85 8.85
CA PRO A 102 -23.23 13.71 10.31
C PRO A 102 -23.41 12.23 10.67
N ARG A 103 -22.47 11.68 11.43
CA ARG A 103 -22.63 10.36 12.05
C ARG A 103 -23.60 10.53 13.21
N ASP A 104 -24.85 10.10 13.04
CA ASP A 104 -25.83 9.93 14.13
C ASP A 104 -25.45 8.71 14.99
#